data_AF-A0A832V9T8-F1
#
_entry.id   AF-A0A832V9T8-F1
#
_cell.length_a   1.000
_cell.length_b   1.000
_cell.length_c   1.000
_cell.angle_alpha   90.00
_cell.angle_beta   90.00
_cell.angle_gamma   90.00
#
_symmetry.space_group_name_H-M   'P 1'
#
loop_
_entity.id
_entity.type
_entity.pdbx_description
1 polymer ?
#
loop_
_entity_poly.entity_id
_entity_poly.type
_entity_poly.pdbx_seq_one_letter_code
_entity_poly.pdbx_strand_id
1 'polypeptide(L)'
;MVKRQKKSEIPPHVSKVLSKLGKSDAELGQFFLNKIVKFLDENGYTDASVWAPSVLPLVLNEIGYTENLGEIEDFLLNLDGMEKSIAESIYNHMTYLKKNVKGAKHKEIRDTLIFTLGKTLESMDKEKYKRLYG
;
A
#
# COMPACT_ATOMS: atom_id res chain seq x y z
N MET A 1 -35.66 9.18 0.27
CA MET A 1 -34.79 7.98 0.22
C MET A 1 -33.38 8.38 0.60
N VAL A 2 -32.92 8.00 1.79
CA VAL A 2 -31.55 8.29 2.23
C VAL A 2 -30.61 7.35 1.47
N LYS A 3 -29.77 7.89 0.59
CA LYS A 3 -28.66 7.16 -0.02
C LYS A 3 -27.73 6.75 1.12
N ARG A 4 -27.82 5.49 1.58
CA ARG A 4 -26.82 4.91 2.48
C ARG A 4 -25.48 5.08 1.79
N GLN A 5 -24.60 5.92 2.34
CA GLN A 5 -23.19 5.95 1.95
C GLN A 5 -22.69 4.51 2.02
N LYS A 6 -22.27 3.96 0.87
CA LYS A 6 -21.61 2.65 0.84
C LYS A 6 -20.39 2.78 1.76
N LYS A 7 -20.45 2.19 2.97
CA LYS A 7 -19.23 1.78 3.68
C LYS A 7 -18.41 1.05 2.62
N SER A 8 -17.18 1.48 2.36
CA SER A 8 -16.28 0.76 1.46
C SER A 8 -16.13 -0.66 2.00
N GLU A 9 -16.89 -1.59 1.47
CA GLU A 9 -16.90 -2.97 1.92
C GLU A 9 -15.55 -3.58 1.56
N ILE A 10 -14.87 -4.18 2.54
CA ILE A 10 -13.57 -4.82 2.30
C ILE A 10 -13.81 -5.94 1.28
N PRO A 11 -13.11 -5.95 0.13
CA PRO A 11 -13.32 -6.99 -0.86
C PRO A 11 -13.10 -8.38 -0.25
N PRO A 12 -13.89 -9.42 -0.60
CA PRO A 12 -13.82 -10.73 0.05
C PRO A 12 -12.42 -11.38 0.02
N HIS A 13 -11.69 -11.19 -1.07
CA HIS A 13 -10.33 -11.69 -1.20
C HIS A 13 -9.34 -10.94 -0.29
N VAL A 14 -9.50 -9.62 -0.12
CA VAL A 14 -8.73 -8.81 0.84
C VAL A 14 -9.02 -9.27 2.27
N SER A 15 -10.30 -9.43 2.62
CA SER A 15 -10.72 -9.92 3.94
C SER A 15 -10.11 -11.29 4.27
N LYS A 16 -10.02 -12.19 3.28
CA LYS A 16 -9.36 -13.50 3.42
C LYS A 16 -7.86 -13.38 3.68
N VAL A 17 -7.16 -12.50 2.95
CA VAL A 17 -5.72 -12.24 3.17
C VAL A 17 -5.48 -11.65 4.56
N LEU A 18 -6.27 -10.65 4.95
CA LEU A 18 -6.24 -10.03 6.28
C LEU A 18 -6.47 -11.05 7.41
N SER A 19 -7.49 -11.91 7.26
CA SER A 19 -7.80 -12.97 8.22
C SER A 19 -6.65 -13.96 8.39
N LYS A 20 -6.00 -14.35 7.29
CA LYS A 20 -4.82 -15.22 7.32
C LYS A 20 -3.62 -14.58 8.02
N LEU A 21 -3.50 -13.26 7.96
CA LEU A 21 -2.44 -12.50 8.62
C LEU A 21 -2.77 -12.15 10.08
N GLY A 22 -4.02 -12.34 10.52
CA GLY A 22 -4.50 -11.92 11.83
C GLY A 22 -4.39 -10.40 12.03
N LYS A 23 -4.66 -9.61 10.97
CA LYS A 23 -4.56 -8.14 10.98
C LYS A 23 -5.83 -7.51 10.43
N SER A 24 -6.23 -6.37 10.99
CA SER A 24 -7.18 -5.46 10.34
C SER A 24 -6.55 -4.73 9.15
N ASP A 25 -7.38 -4.14 8.30
CA ASP A 25 -6.93 -3.32 7.17
C ASP A 25 -6.11 -2.11 7.64
N ALA A 26 -6.54 -1.45 8.73
CA ALA A 26 -5.83 -0.32 9.31
C ALA A 26 -4.45 -0.72 9.87
N GLU A 27 -4.36 -1.83 10.61
CA GLU A 27 -3.08 -2.32 11.14
C GLU A 27 -2.11 -2.71 10.03
N LEU A 28 -2.59 -3.37 8.97
CA LEU A 28 -1.74 -3.78 7.87
C LEU A 28 -1.27 -2.59 7.04
N GLY A 29 -2.16 -1.63 6.74
CA GLY A 29 -1.82 -0.42 6.00
C GLY A 29 -0.81 0.44 6.76
N GLN A 30 -1.00 0.66 8.06
CA GLN A 30 -0.04 1.40 8.88
C GLN A 30 1.30 0.65 9.00
N PHE A 31 1.26 -0.67 9.12
CA PHE A 31 2.47 -1.49 9.14
C PHE A 31 3.29 -1.30 7.86
N PHE A 32 2.66 -1.37 6.68
CA PHE A 32 3.36 -1.14 5.42
C PHE A 32 3.87 0.29 5.29
N LEU A 33 3.04 1.29 5.60
CA LEU A 33 3.47 2.69 5.52
C LEU A 33 4.70 2.96 6.40
N ASN A 34 4.70 2.49 7.64
CA ASN A 34 5.84 2.64 8.55
C ASN A 34 7.10 1.94 8.02
N LYS A 35 6.94 0.78 7.36
CA LYS A 35 8.07 0.06 6.77
C LYS A 35 8.62 0.78 5.54
N ILE A 36 7.77 1.36 4.70
CA ILE A 36 8.17 2.16 3.54
C ILE A 36 8.94 3.39 4.01
N VAL A 37 8.41 4.14 4.97
CA VAL A 37 9.09 5.33 5.52
C VAL A 37 10.45 4.95 6.12
N LYS A 38 10.50 3.88 6.93
CA LYS A 38 11.77 3.40 7.51
C LYS A 38 12.77 2.98 6.43
N PHE A 39 12.31 2.28 5.40
CA PHE A 39 13.16 1.88 4.27
C PHE A 39 13.74 3.10 3.56
N LEU A 40 12.93 4.15 3.34
CA LEU A 40 13.39 5.38 2.72
C LEU A 40 14.38 6.15 3.61
N ASP A 41 14.11 6.24 4.91
CA ASP A 41 15.05 6.85 5.88
C ASP A 41 16.39 6.10 5.89
N GLU A 42 16.36 4.76 5.84
CA GLU A 42 17.55 3.90 5.78
C GLU A 42 18.34 4.07 4.46
N ASN A 43 17.69 4.47 3.37
CA ASN A 43 18.31 4.80 2.09
C ASN A 43 18.74 6.28 1.99
N GLY A 44 18.65 7.05 3.08
CA GLY A 44 19.13 8.43 3.15
C GLY A 44 18.16 9.49 2.62
N TYR A 45 16.89 9.14 2.38
CA TYR A 45 15.88 10.11 1.99
C TYR A 45 15.36 10.87 3.20
N THR A 46 15.65 12.16 3.28
CA THR A 46 15.14 13.03 4.34
C THR A 46 13.63 13.25 4.19
N ASP A 47 12.95 13.46 5.32
CA ASP A 47 11.52 13.77 5.39
C ASP A 47 10.60 12.73 4.73
N ALA A 48 11.01 11.46 4.66
CA ALA A 48 10.23 10.37 4.03
C ALA A 48 8.79 10.27 4.58
N SER A 49 8.60 10.52 5.88
CA SER A 49 7.28 10.55 6.50
C SER A 49 6.32 11.61 5.92
N VAL A 50 6.85 12.67 5.30
CA VAL A 50 6.08 13.78 4.73
C VAL A 50 5.77 13.53 3.25
N TRP A 51 6.78 13.17 2.46
CA TRP A 51 6.63 13.08 1.01
C TRP A 51 6.19 11.69 0.53
N ALA A 52 6.58 10.59 1.20
CA ALA A 52 6.20 9.24 0.76
C ALA A 52 4.68 9.04 0.67
N PRO A 53 3.85 9.54 1.61
CA PRO A 53 2.40 9.49 1.46
C PRO A 53 1.85 10.19 0.21
N SER A 54 2.57 11.18 -0.33
CA SER A 54 2.17 11.92 -1.53
C SER A 54 2.55 11.19 -2.83
N VAL A 55 3.64 10.41 -2.82
CA VAL A 55 4.13 9.66 -3.98
C VAL A 55 3.52 8.25 -4.05
N LEU A 56 3.26 7.64 -2.89
CA LEU A 56 2.71 6.29 -2.79
C LEU A 56 1.46 6.04 -3.64
N PRO A 57 0.46 6.95 -3.70
CA PRO A 57 -0.71 6.74 -4.56
C PRO A 57 -0.37 6.53 -6.03
N LEU A 58 0.64 7.24 -6.55
CA LEU A 58 1.09 7.13 -7.94
C LEU A 58 1.71 5.74 -8.18
N VAL A 59 2.63 5.32 -7.30
CA VAL A 59 3.26 4.00 -7.39
C VAL A 59 2.23 2.89 -7.23
N LEU A 60 1.28 3.02 -6.29
CA LEU A 60 0.21 2.03 -6.09
C LEU A 60 -0.71 1.91 -7.30
N ASN A 61 -0.97 3.02 -8.01
CA ASN A 61 -1.73 3.01 -9.25
C ASN A 61 -1.02 2.19 -10.33
N GLU A 62 0.28 2.44 -10.55
CA GLU A 62 1.08 1.67 -11.52
C GLU A 62 1.13 0.18 -11.18
N ILE A 63 1.39 -0.14 -9.90
CA ILE A 63 1.39 -1.52 -9.41
C ILE A 63 0.02 -2.19 -9.59
N GLY A 64 -1.07 -1.42 -9.57
CA GLY A 64 -2.44 -1.90 -9.82
C GLY A 64 -2.65 -2.55 -11.19
N TYR A 65 -1.82 -2.19 -12.18
CA TYR A 65 -1.87 -2.76 -13.52
C TYR A 65 -1.04 -4.04 -13.70
N THR A 66 -0.17 -4.37 -12.74
CA THR A 66 0.72 -5.53 -12.85
C THR A 66 -0.02 -6.85 -12.61
N GLU A 67 0.23 -7.87 -13.45
CA GLU A 67 -0.42 -9.18 -13.35
C GLU A 67 0.39 -10.18 -12.52
N ASN A 68 1.71 -9.98 -12.41
CA ASN A 68 2.62 -10.84 -11.69
C ASN A 68 3.83 -10.08 -11.10
N LEU A 69 4.67 -10.76 -10.31
CA LEU A 69 5.82 -10.13 -9.66
C LEU A 69 6.93 -9.74 -10.64
N GLY A 70 7.07 -10.45 -11.77
CA GLY A 70 8.08 -10.14 -12.78
C GLY A 70 7.81 -8.82 -13.49
N GLU A 71 6.55 -8.48 -13.73
CA GLU A 71 6.19 -7.16 -14.28
C GLU A 71 6.55 -6.01 -13.35
N ILE A 72 6.52 -6.24 -12.03
CA ILE A 72 7.00 -5.25 -11.06
C ILE A 72 8.53 -5.14 -11.13
N GLU A 73 9.24 -6.25 -11.30
CA GLU A 73 10.70 -6.23 -11.49
C GLU A 73 11.07 -5.44 -12.75
N ASP A 74 10.36 -5.65 -13.86
CA ASP A 74 10.54 -4.88 -15.10
C ASP A 74 10.22 -3.40 -14.90
N PHE A 75 9.16 -3.08 -14.16
CA PHE A 75 8.84 -1.72 -13.77
C PHE A 75 9.98 -1.07 -12.98
N LEU A 76 10.56 -1.78 -12.02
CA LEU A 76 11.70 -1.31 -11.21
C LEU A 76 12.96 -0.99 -12.01
N LEU A 77 13.19 -1.69 -13.13
CA LEU A 77 14.33 -1.42 -14.01
C LEU A 77 14.24 -0.05 -14.69
N ASN A 78 13.02 0.48 -14.85
CA ASN A 78 12.75 1.75 -15.51
C ASN A 78 12.67 2.95 -14.55
N LEU A 79 12.78 2.70 -13.24
CA LEU A 79 12.73 3.74 -12.22
C LEU A 79 14.12 4.08 -11.68
N ASP A 80 14.27 5.31 -11.20
CA ASP A 80 15.43 5.76 -10.45
C ASP A 80 15.04 6.52 -9.18
N GLY A 81 16.06 6.81 -8.35
CA GLY A 81 15.92 7.60 -7.14
C GLY A 81 14.79 7.14 -6.19
N MET A 82 13.97 8.11 -5.78
CA MET A 82 12.91 7.93 -4.77
C MET A 82 11.79 7.00 -5.23
N GLU A 83 11.39 7.11 -6.49
CA GLU A 83 10.29 6.31 -7.06
C GLU A 83 10.69 4.83 -7.09
N LYS A 84 11.92 4.55 -7.50
CA LYS A 84 12.51 3.21 -7.43
C LYS A 84 12.47 2.66 -6.01
N SER A 85 12.93 3.44 -5.03
CA SER A 85 12.99 2.99 -3.64
C SER A 85 11.61 2.70 -3.04
N ILE A 86 10.59 3.50 -3.38
CA ILE A 86 9.21 3.22 -2.99
C ILE A 86 8.73 1.93 -3.66
N ALA A 87 8.89 1.81 -4.97
CA ALA A 87 8.45 0.64 -5.71
C ALA A 87 9.14 -0.64 -5.22
N GLU A 88 10.44 -0.58 -4.88
CA GLU A 88 11.18 -1.69 -4.26
C GLU A 88 10.59 -2.07 -2.90
N SER A 89 10.23 -1.08 -2.07
CA SER A 89 9.55 -1.34 -0.81
C SER A 89 8.18 -2.01 -1.02
N ILE A 90 7.41 -1.58 -2.04
CA ILE A 90 6.14 -2.22 -2.40
C ILE A 90 6.37 -3.67 -2.86
N TYR A 91 7.33 -3.92 -3.74
CA TYR A 91 7.71 -5.26 -4.17
C TYR A 91 8.09 -6.16 -2.98
N ASN A 92 8.87 -5.63 -2.03
CA ASN A 92 9.24 -6.33 -0.81
C ASN A 92 8.01 -6.69 0.04
N HIS A 93 7.01 -5.81 0.12
CA HIS A 93 5.75 -6.07 0.82
C HIS A 93 4.87 -7.09 0.11
N MET A 94 4.80 -7.06 -1.22
CA MET A 94 4.10 -8.09 -1.99
C MET A 94 4.75 -9.46 -1.81
N THR A 95 6.08 -9.51 -1.79
CA THR A 95 6.85 -10.73 -1.50
C THR A 95 6.61 -11.22 -0.06
N TYR A 96 6.61 -10.31 0.92
CA TYR A 96 6.27 -10.62 2.31
C TYR A 96 4.88 -11.25 2.41
N LEU A 97 3.87 -10.63 1.79
CA LEU A 97 2.50 -11.13 1.78
C LEU A 97 2.40 -12.50 1.11
N LYS A 98 3.08 -12.69 -0.03
CA LYS A 98 3.10 -13.97 -0.75
C LYS A 98 3.69 -15.10 0.12
N LYS A 99 4.73 -14.81 0.90
CA LYS A 99 5.38 -15.77 1.82
C LYS A 99 4.50 -16.10 3.03
N ASN A 100 3.84 -15.09 3.61
CA ASN A 100 3.04 -15.25 4.83
C ASN A 100 1.61 -15.76 4.56
N VAL A 101 1.10 -15.57 3.35
CA VAL A 101 -0.26 -15.94 2.95
C VAL A 101 -0.19 -17.04 1.89
N LYS A 102 0.26 -18.23 2.30
CA LYS A 102 0.44 -19.37 1.40
C LYS A 102 -0.83 -19.65 0.57
N GLY A 103 -0.61 -19.85 -0.72
CA GLY A 103 -1.65 -20.12 -1.71
C GLY A 103 -2.44 -18.89 -2.19
N ALA A 104 -2.15 -17.67 -1.70
CA ALA A 104 -2.77 -16.47 -2.26
C ALA A 104 -2.25 -16.19 -3.67
N LYS A 105 -3.14 -15.83 -4.60
CA LYS A 105 -2.80 -15.40 -5.95
C LYS A 105 -2.15 -14.02 -5.91
N HIS A 106 -1.32 -13.70 -6.91
CA HIS A 106 -0.66 -12.39 -6.99
C HIS A 106 -1.67 -11.24 -6.91
N LYS A 107 -2.75 -11.33 -7.69
CA LYS A 107 -3.88 -10.37 -7.63
C LYS A 107 -4.44 -10.16 -6.22
N GLU A 108 -4.65 -11.23 -5.44
CA GLU A 108 -5.17 -11.09 -4.08
C GLU A 108 -4.20 -10.32 -3.17
N ILE A 109 -2.89 -10.55 -3.34
CA ILE A 109 -1.84 -9.86 -2.61
C ILE A 109 -1.76 -8.37 -3.00
N ARG A 110 -1.71 -8.11 -4.31
CA ARG A 110 -1.69 -6.77 -4.90
C ARG A 110 -2.89 -5.96 -4.44
N ASP A 111 -4.10 -6.50 -4.62
CA ASP A 111 -5.34 -5.82 -4.27
C ASP A 111 -5.43 -5.58 -2.75
N THR A 112 -4.91 -6.49 -1.92
CA THR A 112 -4.83 -6.27 -0.45
C THR A 112 -3.89 -5.13 -0.10
N LEU A 113 -2.71 -5.09 -0.71
CA LEU A 113 -1.73 -4.04 -0.45
C LEU A 113 -2.27 -2.67 -0.89
N ILE A 114 -2.81 -2.57 -2.11
CA ILE A 114 -3.42 -1.33 -2.64
C ILE A 114 -4.58 -0.89 -1.76
N PHE A 115 -5.47 -1.82 -1.38
CA PHE A 115 -6.61 -1.49 -0.53
C PHE A 115 -6.17 -0.96 0.83
N THR A 116 -5.27 -1.67 1.52
CA THR A 116 -4.87 -1.30 2.89
C THR A 116 -4.06 -0.01 2.94
N LEU A 117 -3.07 0.15 2.06
CA LEU A 117 -2.32 1.40 1.96
C LEU A 117 -3.22 2.56 1.51
N GLY A 118 -4.07 2.36 0.51
CA GLY A 118 -4.99 3.39 0.02
C GLY A 118 -5.92 3.90 1.13
N LYS A 119 -6.49 2.99 1.94
CA LYS A 119 -7.32 3.34 3.10
C LYS A 119 -6.56 4.11 4.17
N THR A 120 -5.30 3.74 4.44
CA THR A 120 -4.45 4.47 5.39
C THR A 120 -4.16 5.88 4.89
N LEU A 121 -3.77 6.04 3.63
CA LEU A 121 -3.49 7.34 3.02
C LEU A 121 -4.74 8.25 3.00
N GLU A 122 -5.90 7.72 2.60
CA GLU A 122 -7.17 8.47 2.68
C GLU A 122 -7.51 8.95 4.11
N SER A 123 -7.17 8.14 5.11
CA SER A 123 -7.43 8.48 6.51
C SER A 123 -6.50 9.61 6.97
N MET A 124 -5.22 9.58 6.58
CA MET A 124 -4.26 10.66 6.85
C MET A 124 -4.70 11.97 6.20
N ASP A 125 -5.18 11.93 4.95
CA ASP A 125 -5.66 13.13 4.25
C ASP A 125 -6.89 13.74 4.93
N LYS A 126 -7.83 12.91 5.38
CA LYS A 126 -9.00 13.37 6.15
C LYS A 126 -8.59 14.02 7.47
N GLU A 127 -7.63 13.44 8.19
CA GLU A 127 -7.11 14.04 9.42
C GLU A 127 -6.40 15.35 9.16
N LYS A 128 -5.57 15.42 8.11
CA LYS A 128 -4.88 16.65 7.69
C LYS A 128 -5.88 17.75 7.35
N TYR A 129 -6.91 17.43 6.57
CA TYR A 129 -7.98 18.37 6.22
C TYR A 129 -8.70 18.89 7.46
N LYS A 130 -9.08 18.00 8.39
CA LYS A 130 -9.74 18.37 9.65
C LYS A 130 -8.87 19.31 10.51
N ARG A 131 -7.55 19.10 10.55
CA ARG A 131 -6.63 19.98 11.32
C ARG A 131 -6.49 21.37 10.70
N LEU A 132 -6.58 21.48 9.37
CA LEU A 132 -6.35 22.74 8.65
C LEU A 132 -7.63 23.60 8.50
N TYR A 133 -8.80 22.97 8.46
CA TYR A 133 -10.05 23.63 8.09
C TYR A 133 -11.25 23.30 8.99
N GLY A 134 -11.07 22.44 10.00
CA GLY A 134 -12.12 21.91 10.85
C GLY A 134 -12.16 22.49 12.26
#